data_AF-A0A946IWR1-F1
#
_entry.id   AF-A0A946IWR1-F1
#
_cell.length_a   1.000
_cell.length_b   1.000
_cell.length_c   1.000
_cell.angle_alpha   90.00
_cell.angle_beta   90.00
_cell.angle_gamma   90.00
#
_symmetry.space_group_name_H-M   'P 1'
#
loop_
_entity.id
_entity.type
_entity.pdbx_description
1 polymer ?
#
loop_
_entity_poly.entity_id
_entity_poly.type
_entity_poly.pdbx_seq_one_letter_code
_entity_poly.pdbx_strand_id
1 'polypeptide(L)'
;MPVQKSLLIECPACGIDNLLADFTPGSPAICNQCRESLLSVSLIDTHKGHTCDHCEMAFVLKNETKFLSGESECQCGGSEFSPFEVGPFAANLQSAETLDLSEEEEDVEDFDWCRPGPDDSLEGDYNNIFDDDPSFGK
;
A
#
# COMPACT_ATOMS: atom_id res chain seq x y z
N MET A 1 9.45 11.57 16.21
CA MET A 1 9.52 10.78 14.97
C MET A 1 8.28 9.90 14.96
N PRO A 2 7.42 9.99 13.92
CA PRO A 2 6.28 9.08 13.81
C PRO A 2 6.82 7.65 13.74
N VAL A 3 6.23 6.74 14.53
CA VAL A 3 6.63 5.33 14.54
C VAL A 3 6.13 4.72 13.23
N GLN A 4 7.04 4.50 12.29
CA GLN A 4 6.75 3.74 11.07
C GLN A 4 6.41 2.31 11.51
N LYS A 5 5.15 1.90 11.32
CA LYS A 5 4.69 0.54 11.59
C LYS A 5 4.28 -0.10 10.28
N SER A 6 4.86 -1.26 9.98
CA SER A 6 4.40 -2.04 8.84
C SER A 6 2.98 -2.55 9.11
N LEU A 7 2.11 -2.42 8.10
CA LEU A 7 0.72 -2.82 8.15
C LEU A 7 0.44 -3.81 7.02
N LEU A 8 -0.04 -5.00 7.38
CA LEU A 8 -0.67 -5.91 6.44
C LEU A 8 -2.19 -5.73 6.55
N ILE A 9 -2.83 -5.36 5.45
CA ILE A 9 -4.29 -5.17 5.40
C ILE A 9 -4.90 -5.87 4.20
N GLU A 10 -5.95 -6.64 4.44
CA GLU A 10 -6.77 -7.19 3.37
C GLU A 10 -7.67 -6.11 2.79
N CYS A 11 -7.75 -6.03 1.46
CA CYS A 11 -8.63 -5.05 0.83
C CYS A 11 -10.09 -5.41 1.10
N PRO A 12 -10.92 -4.47 1.59
CA PRO A 12 -12.36 -4.72 1.79
C PRO A 12 -13.08 -5.12 0.50
N ALA A 13 -12.69 -4.52 -0.64
CA ALA A 13 -13.35 -4.70 -1.92
C ALA A 13 -12.94 -5.99 -2.64
N CYS A 14 -11.64 -6.23 -2.82
CA CYS A 14 -11.15 -7.39 -3.60
C CYS A 14 -10.59 -8.54 -2.76
N GLY A 15 -10.39 -8.35 -1.46
CA GLY A 15 -9.86 -9.38 -0.54
C GLY A 15 -8.39 -9.71 -0.72
N ILE A 16 -7.63 -8.89 -1.46
CA ILE A 16 -6.20 -9.11 -1.68
C ILE A 16 -5.40 -8.44 -0.56
N ASP A 17 -4.39 -9.14 -0.05
CA ASP A 17 -3.47 -8.66 0.97
C ASP A 17 -2.61 -7.51 0.42
N ASN A 18 -2.49 -6.44 1.20
CA ASN A 18 -1.64 -5.29 0.91
C ASN A 18 -0.66 -5.11 2.07
N LEU A 19 0.63 -5.18 1.75
CA LEU A 19 1.72 -4.92 2.68
C LEU A 19 2.18 -3.47 2.52
N LEU A 20 1.99 -2.68 3.57
CA LEU A 20 2.41 -1.28 3.65
C LEU A 20 3.58 -1.21 4.63
N ALA A 21 4.81 -1.40 4.13
CA ALA A 21 6.01 -1.55 4.95
C ALA A 21 6.35 -0.28 5.77
N ASP A 22 6.20 0.90 5.17
CA ASP A 22 6.54 2.19 5.76
C ASP A 22 5.29 3.07 5.92
N PHE A 23 4.18 2.46 6.36
CA PHE A 23 2.93 3.20 6.51
C PHE A 23 3.07 4.28 7.57
N THR A 24 2.82 5.52 7.15
CA THR A 24 2.79 6.67 8.05
C THR A 24 1.32 7.04 8.26
N PRO A 25 0.85 7.16 9.53
CA PRO A 25 -0.48 7.67 9.81
C PRO A 25 -0.70 8.97 9.02
N GLY A 26 -1.83 9.04 8.32
CA GLY A 26 -2.17 10.16 7.44
C GLY A 26 -1.79 10.02 5.98
N SER A 27 -0.99 9.00 5.61
CA SER A 27 -0.79 8.68 4.19
C SER A 27 -1.99 7.90 3.64
N PRO A 28 -2.39 8.12 2.37
CA PRO A 28 -3.48 7.37 1.76
C PRO A 28 -3.11 5.90 1.61
N ALA A 29 -3.87 5.02 2.26
CA ALA A 29 -3.74 3.58 2.12
C ALA A 29 -4.61 3.09 0.96
N ILE A 30 -4.00 2.82 -0.20
CA ILE A 30 -4.70 2.44 -1.42
C ILE A 30 -4.37 1.00 -1.80
N CYS A 31 -5.39 0.23 -2.20
CA CYS A 31 -5.20 -1.13 -2.66
C CYS A 31 -4.37 -1.18 -3.96
N ASN A 32 -3.34 -2.04 -3.99
CA ASN A 32 -2.47 -2.21 -5.15
C ASN A 32 -3.19 -2.81 -6.38
N GLN A 33 -4.37 -3.39 -6.20
CA GLN A 33 -5.08 -4.12 -7.25
C GLN A 33 -6.31 -3.36 -7.76
N CYS A 34 -7.27 -3.04 -6.88
CA CYS A 34 -8.50 -2.34 -7.29
C CYS A 34 -8.46 -0.83 -7.08
N ARG A 35 -7.38 -0.28 -6.50
CA ARG A 35 -7.23 1.15 -6.17
C ARG A 35 -8.27 1.72 -5.21
N GLU A 36 -9.05 0.87 -4.55
CA GLU A 36 -9.96 1.27 -3.48
C GLU A 36 -9.20 1.65 -2.21
N SER A 37 -9.81 2.52 -1.40
CA SER A 37 -9.27 2.86 -0.08
C SER A 37 -9.27 1.63 0.83
N LEU A 38 -8.12 1.36 1.43
CA LEU A 38 -7.95 0.28 2.40
C LEU A 38 -8.45 0.70 3.79
N LEU A 39 -8.34 1.97 4.13
CA LEU A 39 -8.78 2.52 5.41
C LEU A 39 -10.18 3.14 5.26
N SER A 40 -11.18 2.49 5.83
CA SER A 40 -12.56 2.97 5.83
C SER A 40 -13.25 2.66 7.16
N VAL A 41 -14.30 3.42 7.49
CA VAL A 41 -15.05 3.23 8.74
C VAL A 41 -15.74 1.87 8.80
N SER A 42 -16.05 1.26 7.65
CA SER A 42 -16.66 -0.07 7.54
C SER A 42 -15.69 -1.23 7.78
N LEU A 43 -14.39 -0.95 8.00
CA LEU A 43 -13.42 -1.98 8.41
C LEU A 43 -13.84 -2.66 9.71
N ILE A 44 -14.50 -1.95 10.63
CA ILE A 44 -14.89 -2.50 11.94
C ILE A 44 -15.84 -3.70 11.83
N ASP A 45 -16.69 -3.72 10.80
CA ASP A 45 -17.69 -4.77 10.61
C ASP A 45 -17.14 -5.95 9.81
N THR A 46 -16.05 -5.73 9.07
CA THR A 46 -15.55 -6.66 8.05
C THR A 46 -14.22 -7.30 8.43
N HIS A 47 -13.43 -6.66 9.29
CA HIS A 47 -12.06 -7.06 9.62
C HIS A 47 -11.85 -7.24 11.13
N LYS A 48 -10.81 -8.02 11.44
CA LYS A 48 -10.23 -8.25 12.77
C LYS A 48 -8.77 -7.80 12.78
N GLY A 49 -8.33 -7.30 13.93
CA GLY A 49 -7.00 -6.76 14.14
C GLY A 49 -6.12 -7.67 14.99
N HIS A 50 -4.88 -7.89 14.56
CA HIS A 50 -3.84 -8.60 15.32
C HIS A 50 -2.50 -7.88 15.20
N THR A 51 -1.74 -7.81 16.29
CA THR A 51 -0.37 -7.27 16.30
C THR A 51 0.60 -8.39 16.59
N CYS A 52 1.69 -8.48 15.84
CA CYS A 52 2.77 -9.42 16.16
C CYS A 52 3.53 -8.96 17.41
N ASP A 53 3.67 -9.83 18.41
CA ASP A 53 4.28 -9.46 19.69
C ASP A 53 5.82 -9.27 19.59
N HIS A 54 6.44 -9.75 18.51
CA HIS A 54 7.89 -9.65 18.30
C HIS A 54 8.34 -8.42 17.52
N CYS A 55 7.59 -8.01 16.50
CA CYS A 55 7.97 -6.90 15.61
C CYS A 55 6.94 -5.77 15.56
N GLU A 56 5.86 -5.88 16.33
CA GLU A 56 4.76 -4.91 16.41
C GLU A 56 4.04 -4.62 15.09
N MET A 57 4.24 -5.45 14.07
CA MET A 57 3.53 -5.36 12.80
C MET A 57 2.03 -5.57 13.01
N ALA A 58 1.21 -4.71 12.42
CA ALA A 58 -0.23 -4.78 12.50
C ALA A 58 -0.81 -5.58 11.32
N PHE A 59 -1.79 -6.42 11.61
CA PHE A 59 -2.54 -7.25 10.69
C PHE A 59 -4.01 -6.86 10.79
N VAL A 60 -4.60 -6.40 9.68
CA VAL A 60 -6.03 -6.10 9.56
C VAL A 60 -6.59 -7.03 8.49
N LEU A 61 -7.14 -8.15 8.95
CA LEU A 61 -7.58 -9.25 8.08
C LEU A 61 -9.10 -9.35 8.11
N LYS A 62 -9.73 -9.85 7.05
CA LYS A 62 -11.17 -10.09 7.07
C LYS A 62 -11.54 -11.08 8.16
N ASN A 63 -12.77 -10.96 8.65
CA ASN A 63 -13.31 -11.86 9.67
C ASN A 63 -13.33 -13.33 9.21
N GLU A 64 -13.52 -13.56 7.91
CA GLU A 64 -13.53 -14.89 7.27
C GLU A 64 -12.13 -15.51 7.12
N THR A 65 -11.07 -14.70 7.11
CA THR A 65 -9.69 -15.19 6.95
C THR A 65 -9.29 -16.03 8.15
N LYS A 66 -8.81 -17.24 7.89
CA LYS A 66 -8.32 -18.14 8.94
C LYS A 66 -6.99 -17.62 9.46
N PHE A 67 -6.98 -17.18 10.72
CA PHE A 67 -5.80 -16.67 11.39
C PHE A 67 -5.82 -17.14 12.84
N LEU A 68 -4.77 -17.84 13.27
CA LEU A 68 -4.67 -18.44 14.59
C LEU A 68 -3.30 -18.13 15.19
N SER A 69 -3.29 -17.54 16.39
CA SER A 69 -2.06 -17.28 17.14
C SER A 69 -1.37 -18.60 17.48
N GLY A 70 -0.07 -18.70 17.19
CA GLY A 70 0.73 -19.92 17.35
C GLY A 70 0.79 -20.83 16.10
N GLU A 71 -0.12 -20.68 15.13
CA GLU A 71 -0.08 -21.42 13.86
C GLU A 71 0.28 -20.51 12.68
N SER A 72 -0.22 -19.26 12.69
CA SER A 72 0.18 -18.24 11.73
C SER A 72 1.60 -17.75 12.03
N GLU A 73 2.34 -17.37 10.98
CA GLU A 73 3.70 -16.83 11.10
C GLU A 73 3.74 -15.40 10.53
N CYS A 74 4.37 -14.49 11.28
CA CYS A 74 4.68 -13.14 10.84
C CYS A 74 5.92 -13.15 9.93
N GLN A 75 6.09 -12.14 9.09
CA GLN A 75 7.30 -12.00 8.24
C GLN A 75 8.62 -11.95 9.02
N CYS A 76 8.58 -11.59 10.30
CA CYS A 76 9.75 -11.64 11.18
C CYS A 76 10.08 -13.04 11.74
N GLY A 77 9.25 -14.06 11.46
CA GLY A 77 9.35 -15.41 12.03
C GLY A 77 8.61 -15.59 13.36
N GLY A 78 7.89 -14.56 13.81
CA GLY A 78 7.11 -14.59 15.04
C GLY A 78 5.75 -15.29 14.89
N SER A 79 5.33 -16.07 15.88
CA SER A 79 4.02 -16.76 15.87
C SER A 79 3.05 -16.26 16.94
N GLU A 80 3.50 -15.39 17.84
CA GLU A 80 2.69 -14.80 18.91
C GLU A 80 2.04 -13.49 18.44
N PHE A 81 0.72 -13.43 18.61
CA PHE A 81 -0.08 -12.28 18.22
C PHE A 81 -1.10 -11.90 19.30
N SER A 82 -1.21 -10.59 19.53
CA SER A 82 -2.21 -9.97 20.39
C SER A 82 -3.34 -9.33 19.57
N PRO A 83 -4.63 -9.62 19.86
CA PRO A 83 -5.74 -8.97 19.16
C PRO A 83 -5.86 -7.48 19.53
N PHE A 84 -6.35 -6.66 18.61
CA PHE A 84 -6.67 -5.25 18.86
C PHE A 84 -7.97 -4.84 18.17
N GLU A 85 -8.57 -3.72 18.62
CA GLU A 85 -9.79 -3.18 18.03
C GLU A 85 -9.51 -2.36 16.76
N VAL A 86 -10.09 -2.78 15.63
CA VAL A 86 -9.86 -2.15 14.32
C VAL A 86 -10.41 -0.72 14.25
N GLY A 87 -11.52 -0.43 14.92
CA GLY A 87 -12.16 0.89 14.90
C GLY A 87 -11.24 2.03 15.39
N PRO A 88 -10.77 1.99 16.64
CA PRO A 88 -9.82 2.97 17.17
C PRO A 88 -8.51 3.02 16.37
N PHE A 89 -8.04 1.89 15.86
CA PHE A 89 -6.85 1.80 15.02
C PHE A 89 -7.03 2.58 13.71
N ALA A 90 -8.09 2.29 12.94
CA ALA A 90 -8.38 2.96 11.68
C ALA A 90 -8.63 4.46 11.87
N ALA A 91 -9.36 4.84 12.94
CA ALA A 91 -9.61 6.24 13.27
C ALA A 91 -8.32 7.00 13.60
N ASN A 92 -7.39 6.38 14.32
CA ASN A 92 -6.08 6.99 14.61
C ASN A 92 -5.29 7.25 13.32
N LEU A 93 -5.22 6.25 12.43
CA LEU A 93 -4.51 6.37 11.16
C LEU A 93 -5.10 7.45 10.24
N GLN A 94 -6.42 7.60 10.21
CA GLN A 94 -7.11 8.64 9.43
C GLN A 94 -7.01 10.04 10.08
N SER A 95 -7.04 10.14 11.41
CA SER A 95 -6.95 11.44 12.09
C SER A 95 -5.60 12.14 11.90
N ALA A 96 -4.56 11.37 11.61
CA ALA A 96 -3.26 11.91 11.22
C ALA A 96 -3.27 12.49 9.78
N GLU A 97 -4.15 12.03 8.89
CA GLU A 97 -4.33 12.57 7.53
C GLU A 97 -4.84 14.00 7.58
N THR A 98 -5.79 14.26 8.48
CA THR A 98 -6.40 15.57 8.63
C THR A 98 -5.51 16.63 9.27
N LEU A 99 -4.42 16.24 9.93
CA LEU A 99 -3.48 17.19 10.52
C LEU A 99 -2.42 17.67 9.51
N ASP A 100 -2.12 16.87 8.50
CA ASP A 100 -1.08 17.17 7.48
C ASP A 100 -1.62 18.02 6.31
N LEU A 101 -2.95 18.11 6.15
CA LEU A 101 -3.59 18.90 5.09
C LEU A 101 -3.83 20.37 5.46
N SER A 102 -3.43 20.82 6.66
CA SER A 102 -3.63 22.22 7.09
C SER A 102 -2.43 23.13 6.84
N GLU A 103 -1.31 22.59 6.35
CA GLU A 103 -0.14 23.37 5.94
C GLU A 103 0.21 22.95 4.50
N GLU A 104 0.38 23.92 3.60
CA GLU A 104 0.77 23.77 2.18
C GLU A 104 -0.37 23.64 1.14
N GLU A 105 -1.29 24.60 1.13
CA GLU A 105 -1.82 25.11 -0.15
C GLU A 105 -0.79 26.08 -0.76
N GLU A 106 0.26 25.56 -1.41
CA GLU A 106 1.06 26.34 -2.36
C GLU A 106 0.91 25.75 -3.77
N ASP A 107 0.43 26.61 -4.67
CA ASP A 107 0.12 26.42 -6.08
C ASP A 107 1.03 25.44 -6.83
N VAL A 108 0.52 24.27 -7.20
CA VAL A 108 1.15 23.41 -8.21
C VAL A 108 0.60 23.83 -9.57
N GLU A 109 1.33 24.75 -10.22
CA GLU A 109 1.17 25.07 -11.63
C GLU A 109 1.26 23.77 -12.47
N ASP A 110 0.14 23.41 -13.09
CA ASP A 110 -0.03 22.71 -14.38
C ASP A 110 1.13 21.78 -14.79
N PHE A 111 1.43 20.76 -13.97
CA PHE A 111 2.34 19.70 -14.38
C PHE A 111 1.58 18.78 -15.33
N ASP A 112 1.68 19.08 -16.63
CA ASP A 112 1.01 18.35 -17.69
C ASP A 112 1.58 16.91 -17.79
N TRP A 113 0.86 15.95 -17.19
CA TRP A 113 1.13 14.51 -17.35
C TRP A 113 0.79 14.01 -18.76
N CYS A 114 0.47 14.90 -19.70
CA CYS A 114 0.36 14.54 -21.10
C CYS A 114 1.71 14.04 -21.60
N ARG A 115 1.74 12.74 -21.88
CA ARG A 115 2.68 12.11 -22.79
C ARG A 115 2.83 13.03 -24.00
N PRO A 116 4.06 13.44 -24.40
CA PRO A 116 4.23 14.34 -25.52
C PRO A 116 3.44 13.79 -26.70
N GLY A 117 2.56 14.64 -27.25
CA GLY A 117 1.83 14.33 -28.47
C GLY A 117 2.83 13.90 -29.55
N PRO A 118 2.43 13.05 -30.50
CA PRO A 118 3.35 12.52 -31.49
C PRO A 118 3.95 13.69 -32.27
N ASP A 119 5.17 14.05 -31.91
CA ASP A 119 5.96 14.99 -32.70
C ASP A 119 6.30 14.22 -33.97
N ASP A 120 5.77 14.73 -35.08
CA ASP A 120 5.69 14.10 -36.39
C ASP A 120 7.07 14.16 -37.08
N SER A 121 8.11 13.63 -36.43
CA SER A 121 9.50 13.69 -36.88
C SER A 121 10.42 12.60 -36.29
N LEU A 122 9.90 11.40 -36.01
CA LEU A 122 10.73 10.21 -35.90
C LEU A 122 10.56 9.36 -37.16
N GLU A 123 11.15 9.80 -38.27
CA GLU A 123 11.55 8.90 -39.36
C GLU A 123 12.67 7.98 -38.84
N GLY A 124 12.27 7.00 -38.04
CA GLY A 124 13.14 5.94 -37.55
C GLY A 124 12.28 4.71 -37.38
N ASP A 125 12.38 3.78 -38.32
CA ASP A 125 11.73 2.48 -38.22
C ASP A 125 12.15 1.82 -36.90
N TYR A 126 11.21 1.75 -35.94
CA TYR A 126 11.42 1.16 -34.61
C TYR A 126 11.89 -0.30 -34.69
N ASN A 127 11.77 -0.95 -35.85
CA ASN A 127 12.31 -2.29 -36.08
C ASN A 127 13.85 -2.32 -36.12
N ASN A 128 14.52 -1.21 -36.44
CA ASN A 128 15.99 -1.16 -36.52
C ASN A 128 16.68 -1.33 -35.15
N ILE A 129 15.98 -1.13 -34.03
CA ILE A 129 16.54 -1.32 -32.67
C ILE A 129 16.76 -2.82 -32.34
N PHE A 130 16.02 -3.71 -33.00
CA PHE A 130 16.10 -5.15 -32.76
C PHE A 130 17.02 -5.87 -33.76
N ASP A 131 17.42 -5.19 -34.82
CA ASP A 131 18.31 -5.74 -35.85
C ASP A 131 19.81 -5.56 -35.51
N ASP A 132 20.13 -4.72 -34.51
CA ASP A 132 21.48 -4.64 -33.92
C ASP A 132 21.70 -5.81 -32.94
N ASP A 133 21.63 -7.04 -33.45
CA ASP A 133 22.10 -8.22 -32.74
C ASP A 133 23.64 -8.15 -32.69
N PRO A 134 24.29 -8.03 -31.52
CA PRO A 134 25.74 -8.00 -31.42
C PRO A 134 26.25 -9.42 -31.72
N SER A 135 26.34 -9.72 -33.01
CA SER A 135 26.94 -10.93 -33.53
C SER A 135 28.33 -11.03 -32.93
N PHE A 136 28.54 -12.02 -32.06
CA PHE A 136 29.86 -12.39 -31.55
C PHE A 136 30.75 -12.79 -32.72
N GLY A 137 31.44 -11.81 -33.29
CA GLY A 137 32.52 -11.99 -34.25
C GLY A 137 33.68 -12.73 -33.58
N LYS A 138 34.10 -13.80 -34.25
CA LYS A 138 35.21 -14.69 -33.90
C LYS A 138 36.53 -13.97 -33.66
#